data_AF-A0A7S0HR08-F1
#
_entry.id   AF-A0A7S0HR08-F1
#
_cell.length_a   1.000
_cell.length_b   1.000
_cell.length_c   1.000
_cell.angle_alpha   90.00
_cell.angle_beta   90.00
_cell.angle_gamma   90.00
#
_symmetry.space_group_name_H-M   'P 1'
#
loop_
_entity.id
_entity.type
_entity.pdbx_description
1 polymer ?
#
loop_
_entity_poly.entity_id
_entity_poly.type
_entity_poly.pdbx_seq_one_letter_code
_entity_poly.pdbx_strand_id
1 'polypeptide(L)'
;MSNQINQFIVVFVIAATLCGNTSATCFEDPKVDACADPSTYYNSSSMMADMNSLCTSMAWMTGCNIRNDCNSKTLTGVYCEQWSLLSDVCDTSTGEDMSMMTGCKNNYNKLCIAGTKVRGCNTPVPGMIPSKVLMNRVKGYCQVADPKPSGCTTCGVSTMNCLDPLTTLSEMCRKEAKAEYCTEMKWFCSNNTRDTSNDSIFKVYCSFANRSSMSNLLIFFALFAVLLSFRESEFTC
;
A
#
# COMPACT_ATOMS: atom_id res chain seq x y z
N MET A 1 -43.06 -59.49 22.15
CA MET A 1 -42.30 -58.38 22.76
C MET A 1 -41.26 -57.96 21.75
N SER A 2 -41.51 -56.82 21.09
CA SER A 2 -41.07 -56.52 19.72
C SER A 2 -40.12 -55.32 19.65
N ASN A 3 -39.06 -55.48 18.84
CA ASN A 3 -38.39 -54.51 17.94
C ASN A 3 -38.50 -53.00 18.23
N GLN A 4 -37.55 -52.44 19.00
CA GLN A 4 -37.40 -50.99 19.23
C GLN A 4 -35.92 -50.50 19.24
N ILE A 5 -34.99 -51.14 18.51
CA ILE A 5 -33.54 -50.79 18.58
C ILE A 5 -32.96 -50.21 17.27
N ASN A 6 -33.67 -50.28 16.13
CA ASN A 6 -33.08 -49.98 14.81
C ASN A 6 -33.28 -48.57 14.23
N GLN A 7 -33.82 -47.59 14.98
CA GLN A 7 -34.10 -46.24 14.42
C GLN A 7 -33.09 -45.14 14.76
N PHE A 8 -32.14 -45.36 15.68
CA PHE A 8 -31.22 -44.29 16.12
C PHE A 8 -29.92 -44.16 15.29
N ILE A 9 -29.59 -45.12 14.42
CA ILE A 9 -28.31 -45.12 13.69
C ILE A 9 -28.37 -44.33 12.37
N VAL A 10 -29.56 -44.12 11.80
CA VAL A 10 -29.70 -43.52 10.45
C VAL A 10 -29.64 -41.98 10.47
N VAL A 11 -29.85 -41.33 11.61
CA VAL A 11 -29.90 -39.85 11.69
C VAL A 11 -28.51 -39.21 11.80
N PHE A 12 -27.47 -39.94 12.20
CA PHE A 12 -26.11 -39.38 12.36
C PHE A 12 -25.25 -39.38 11.08
N VAL A 13 -25.70 -40.03 10.00
CA VAL A 13 -24.88 -40.18 8.77
C VAL A 13 -25.11 -39.06 7.74
N ILE A 14 -26.15 -38.22 7.90
CA ILE A 14 -26.47 -37.16 6.92
C ILE A 14 -25.74 -35.82 7.23
N ALA A 15 -25.17 -35.66 8.43
CA ALA A 15 -24.47 -34.42 8.81
C ALA A 15 -23.04 -34.29 8.25
N ALA A 16 -22.46 -35.36 7.67
CA ALA A 16 -21.06 -35.37 7.24
C ALA A 16 -20.84 -34.88 5.79
N THR A 17 -21.89 -34.69 4.99
CA THR A 17 -21.77 -34.40 3.55
C THR A 17 -21.90 -32.91 3.19
N LEU A 18 -22.02 -32.02 4.18
CA LEU A 18 -22.07 -30.56 3.95
C LEU A 18 -20.72 -29.86 4.12
N CYS A 19 -19.64 -30.60 4.43
CA CYS A 19 -18.27 -30.11 4.25
C CYS A 19 -17.90 -30.16 2.76
N GLY A 20 -18.68 -29.47 1.91
CA GLY A 20 -18.28 -29.21 0.54
C GLY A 20 -16.94 -28.45 0.55
N ASN A 21 -16.06 -28.77 -0.40
CA ASN A 21 -14.76 -28.10 -0.57
C ASN A 21 -14.95 -26.61 -0.85
N THR A 22 -15.09 -25.81 0.21
CA THR A 22 -15.27 -24.34 0.16
C THR A 22 -14.17 -23.66 -0.65
N SER A 23 -12.99 -24.28 -0.70
CA SER A 23 -11.84 -23.79 -1.46
C SER A 23 -12.08 -23.77 -2.97
N ALA A 24 -12.65 -24.82 -3.56
CA ALA A 24 -12.90 -24.86 -5.00
C ALA A 24 -13.99 -23.86 -5.39
N THR A 25 -15.04 -23.74 -4.58
CA THR A 25 -16.17 -22.85 -4.86
C THR A 25 -15.77 -21.38 -4.87
N CYS A 26 -14.83 -20.94 -4.03
CA CYS A 26 -14.49 -19.51 -3.95
C CYS A 26 -13.61 -19.01 -5.10
N PHE A 27 -12.80 -19.88 -5.73
CA PHE A 27 -12.05 -19.50 -6.92
C PHE A 27 -12.91 -19.56 -8.20
N GLU A 28 -14.06 -20.23 -8.15
CA GLU A 28 -15.05 -20.30 -9.23
C GLU A 28 -16.10 -19.18 -9.12
N ASP A 29 -16.66 -18.98 -7.93
CA ASP A 29 -17.60 -17.91 -7.61
C ASP A 29 -17.28 -17.26 -6.24
N PRO A 30 -16.46 -16.19 -6.23
CA PRO A 30 -16.11 -15.48 -5.00
C PRO A 30 -17.25 -14.59 -4.46
N LYS A 31 -18.43 -14.58 -5.09
CA LYS A 31 -19.57 -13.74 -4.70
C LYS A 31 -20.49 -14.40 -3.68
N VAL A 32 -20.28 -15.68 -3.38
CA VAL A 32 -21.07 -16.38 -2.35
C VAL A 32 -20.61 -15.98 -0.95
N ASP A 33 -21.55 -15.90 0.00
CA ASP A 33 -21.26 -15.43 1.36
C ASP A 33 -20.25 -16.35 2.11
N ALA A 34 -20.16 -17.62 1.72
CA ALA A 34 -19.18 -18.57 2.25
C ALA A 34 -17.72 -18.16 1.96
N CYS A 35 -17.51 -17.30 0.95
CA CYS A 35 -16.18 -16.79 0.59
C CYS A 35 -15.81 -15.50 1.32
N ALA A 36 -16.57 -15.09 2.35
CA ALA A 36 -16.23 -13.89 3.10
C ALA A 36 -14.90 -14.01 3.86
N ASP A 37 -14.53 -15.22 4.29
CA ASP A 37 -13.29 -15.50 5.00
C ASP A 37 -12.29 -16.31 4.15
N PRO A 38 -11.24 -15.67 3.61
CA PRO A 38 -10.25 -16.35 2.79
C PRO A 38 -9.27 -17.23 3.57
N SER A 39 -9.26 -17.18 4.90
CA SER A 39 -8.24 -17.87 5.71
C SER A 39 -8.16 -19.38 5.46
N THR A 40 -9.25 -19.98 4.96
CA THR A 40 -9.35 -21.43 4.69
C THR A 40 -8.91 -21.86 3.29
N TYR A 41 -8.82 -20.94 2.31
CA TYR A 41 -8.52 -21.28 0.91
C TYR A 41 -7.49 -20.37 0.24
N TYR A 42 -7.24 -19.19 0.79
CA TYR A 42 -6.17 -18.29 0.38
C TYR A 42 -5.52 -17.67 1.63
N ASN A 43 -4.78 -18.52 2.33
CA ASN A 43 -4.13 -18.18 3.60
C ASN A 43 -2.82 -17.37 3.40
N SER A 44 -2.24 -16.92 4.51
CA SER A 44 -1.02 -16.11 4.52
C SER A 44 0.18 -16.76 3.84
N SER A 45 0.29 -18.10 3.85
CA SER A 45 1.37 -18.80 3.15
C SER A 45 1.23 -18.68 1.63
N SER A 46 0.01 -18.86 1.11
CA SER A 46 -0.27 -18.71 -0.32
C SER A 46 -0.08 -17.26 -0.77
N MET A 47 -0.59 -16.30 0.01
CA MET A 47 -0.41 -14.87 -0.28
C MET A 47 1.07 -14.47 -0.28
N MET A 48 1.86 -14.98 0.67
CA MET A 48 3.30 -14.74 0.72
C MET A 48 4.03 -15.35 -0.48
N ALA A 49 3.60 -16.52 -0.97
CA ALA A 49 4.16 -17.14 -2.17
C ALA A 49 3.89 -16.29 -3.42
N ASP A 50 2.67 -15.76 -3.55
CA ASP A 50 2.31 -14.83 -4.64
C ASP A 50 3.14 -13.54 -4.57
N MET A 51 3.25 -12.93 -3.38
CA MET A 51 4.10 -11.75 -3.17
C MET A 51 5.58 -12.04 -3.42
N ASN A 52 6.08 -13.23 -3.10
CA ASN A 52 7.44 -13.63 -3.43
C ASN A 52 7.63 -13.71 -4.95
N SER A 53 6.71 -14.36 -5.67
CA SER A 53 6.78 -14.45 -7.13
C SER A 53 6.82 -13.06 -7.79
N LEU A 54 5.98 -12.14 -7.30
CA LEU A 54 5.91 -10.75 -7.76
C LEU A 54 7.22 -10.00 -7.47
N CYS A 55 7.68 -9.99 -6.21
CA CYS A 55 8.84 -9.22 -5.80
C CYS A 55 10.18 -9.80 -6.29
N THR A 56 10.28 -11.11 -6.56
CA THR A 56 11.46 -11.67 -7.25
C THR A 56 11.54 -11.21 -8.70
N SER A 57 10.39 -11.03 -9.35
CA SER A 57 10.33 -10.59 -10.74
C SER A 57 10.60 -9.09 -10.88
N MET A 58 10.06 -8.28 -9.96
CA MET A 58 10.19 -6.82 -9.98
C MET A 58 10.30 -6.26 -8.54
N ALA A 59 11.49 -6.36 -7.95
CA ALA A 59 11.74 -5.94 -6.56
C ALA A 59 11.48 -4.44 -6.31
N TRP A 60 11.52 -3.62 -7.35
CA TRP A 60 11.33 -2.17 -7.33
C TRP A 60 9.86 -1.75 -7.27
N MET A 61 8.90 -2.69 -7.29
CA MET A 61 7.49 -2.34 -7.17
C MET A 61 7.19 -1.70 -5.82
N THR A 62 6.31 -0.70 -5.79
CA THR A 62 6.01 0.06 -4.59
C THR A 62 5.50 -0.84 -3.46
N GLY A 63 4.62 -1.81 -3.75
CA GLY A 63 4.17 -2.81 -2.77
C GLY A 63 5.29 -3.73 -2.25
N CYS A 64 6.31 -3.99 -3.06
CA CYS A 64 7.50 -4.75 -2.64
C CYS A 64 8.43 -3.92 -1.73
N ASN A 65 8.54 -2.61 -1.94
CA ASN A 65 9.27 -1.71 -1.04
C ASN A 65 8.60 -1.68 0.34
N ILE A 66 7.28 -1.48 0.41
CA ILE A 66 6.52 -1.53 1.66
C ILE A 66 6.69 -2.90 2.34
N ARG A 67 6.59 -3.99 1.59
CA ARG A 67 6.83 -5.34 2.12
C ARG A 67 8.21 -5.50 2.75
N ASN A 68 9.26 -4.96 2.12
CA ASN A 68 10.62 -5.03 2.66
C ASN A 68 10.71 -4.30 4.01
N ASP A 69 10.07 -3.13 4.14
CA ASP A 69 10.03 -2.38 5.40
C ASP A 69 9.19 -3.07 6.47
N CYS A 70 8.11 -3.75 6.08
CA CYS A 70 7.34 -4.61 6.97
C CYS A 70 8.14 -5.83 7.48
N ASN A 71 8.94 -6.45 6.60
CA ASN A 71 9.79 -7.58 6.95
C ASN A 71 10.95 -7.15 7.87
N SER A 72 11.52 -5.97 7.63
CA SER A 72 12.59 -5.39 8.46
C SER A 72 12.09 -4.80 9.79
N LYS A 73 10.78 -4.76 10.01
CA LYS A 73 10.12 -4.13 11.17
C LYS A 73 10.34 -2.60 11.25
N THR A 74 10.71 -1.98 10.14
CA THR A 74 10.74 -0.52 10.01
C THR A 74 9.33 0.04 9.86
N LEU A 75 8.44 -0.75 9.27
CA LEU A 75 7.02 -0.47 9.14
C LEU A 75 6.21 -1.58 9.84
N THR A 76 5.12 -1.21 10.52
CA THR A 76 4.13 -2.16 11.05
C THR A 76 2.70 -1.69 10.77
N GLY A 77 1.71 -2.45 11.25
CA GLY A 77 0.30 -2.08 11.15
C GLY A 77 -0.44 -2.72 9.97
N VAL A 78 -1.63 -2.21 9.69
CA VAL A 78 -2.59 -2.84 8.75
C VAL A 78 -2.07 -2.93 7.32
N TYR A 79 -1.18 -2.04 6.92
CA TYR A 79 -0.59 -2.03 5.58
C TYR A 79 0.52 -3.07 5.38
N CYS A 80 0.99 -3.69 6.47
CA CYS A 80 1.88 -4.84 6.40
C CYS A 80 1.14 -6.17 6.25
N GLU A 81 -0.20 -6.15 6.27
CA GLU A 81 -1.00 -7.32 5.98
C GLU A 81 -0.88 -7.71 4.51
N GLN A 82 -0.78 -9.02 4.23
CA GLN A 82 -0.52 -9.52 2.88
C GLN A 82 -1.61 -9.11 1.89
N TRP A 83 -2.85 -8.96 2.36
CA TRP A 83 -3.96 -8.48 1.54
C TRP A 83 -3.75 -7.07 1.02
N SER A 84 -3.29 -6.15 1.86
CA SER A 84 -3.03 -4.76 1.42
C SER A 84 -1.88 -4.71 0.42
N LEU A 85 -0.80 -5.45 0.68
CA LEU A 85 0.36 -5.50 -0.21
C LEU A 85 0.02 -6.14 -1.57
N LEU A 86 -0.78 -7.21 -1.59
CA LEU A 86 -1.28 -7.81 -2.82
C LEU A 86 -2.26 -6.89 -3.54
N SER A 87 -3.14 -6.21 -2.80
CA SER A 87 -4.06 -5.25 -3.38
C SER A 87 -3.31 -4.11 -4.06
N ASP A 88 -2.24 -3.60 -3.46
CA ASP A 88 -1.42 -2.57 -4.10
C ASP A 88 -0.82 -3.01 -5.42
N VAL A 89 -0.34 -4.25 -5.52
CA VAL A 89 0.35 -4.73 -6.73
C VAL A 89 -0.64 -5.25 -7.78
N CYS A 90 -1.71 -5.89 -7.37
CA CYS A 90 -2.58 -6.66 -8.25
C CYS A 90 -3.90 -5.98 -8.60
N ASP A 91 -4.37 -5.03 -7.78
CA ASP A 91 -5.62 -4.32 -8.02
C ASP A 91 -5.46 -3.26 -9.11
N THR A 92 -6.18 -3.42 -10.21
CA THR A 92 -6.15 -2.51 -11.36
C THR A 92 -6.65 -1.11 -11.04
N SER A 93 -7.39 -0.92 -9.95
CA SER A 93 -7.88 0.40 -9.51
C SER A 93 -6.78 1.27 -8.87
N THR A 94 -5.68 0.66 -8.43
CA THR A 94 -4.55 1.38 -7.80
C THR A 94 -3.58 1.97 -8.82
N GLY A 95 -3.73 1.64 -10.10
CA GLY A 95 -2.83 2.04 -11.18
C GLY A 95 -1.62 1.12 -11.37
N GLU A 96 -1.44 0.11 -10.52
CA GLU A 96 -0.57 -1.03 -10.80
C GLU A 96 -1.32 -2.03 -11.68
N ASP A 97 -0.89 -2.19 -12.93
CA ASP A 97 -1.47 -3.19 -13.84
C ASP A 97 -0.57 -4.42 -13.95
N MET A 98 -0.43 -5.13 -12.82
CA MET A 98 0.27 -6.42 -12.77
C MET A 98 -0.69 -7.61 -12.88
N SER A 99 -1.88 -7.36 -13.43
CA SER A 99 -2.97 -8.32 -13.51
C SER A 99 -2.59 -9.63 -14.22
N MET A 100 -1.62 -9.55 -15.14
CA MET A 100 -1.16 -10.69 -15.94
C MET A 100 -0.01 -11.48 -15.29
N MET A 101 0.57 -10.97 -14.20
CA MET A 101 1.66 -11.66 -13.51
C MET A 101 1.15 -12.86 -12.72
N THR A 102 1.94 -13.93 -12.68
CA THR A 102 1.58 -15.20 -12.02
C THR A 102 1.07 -15.02 -10.58
N GLY A 103 1.73 -14.18 -9.77
CA GLY A 103 1.32 -13.93 -8.38
C GLY A 103 -0.02 -13.18 -8.25
N CYS A 104 -0.47 -12.44 -9.26
CA CYS A 104 -1.78 -11.79 -9.26
C CYS A 104 -2.85 -12.66 -9.94
N LYS A 105 -2.51 -13.21 -11.12
CA LYS A 105 -3.43 -13.90 -12.03
C LYS A 105 -4.07 -15.14 -11.41
N ASN A 106 -3.31 -15.91 -10.63
CA ASN A 106 -3.74 -17.25 -10.24
C ASN A 106 -4.73 -17.26 -9.08
N ASN A 107 -4.57 -16.32 -8.14
CA ASN A 107 -5.35 -16.27 -6.91
C ASN A 107 -6.06 -14.93 -6.75
N TYR A 108 -5.31 -13.84 -6.52
CA TYR A 108 -5.89 -12.52 -6.23
C TYR A 108 -6.94 -12.11 -7.28
N ASN A 109 -6.62 -12.17 -8.57
CA ASN A 109 -7.53 -11.72 -9.63
C ASN A 109 -8.76 -12.61 -9.82
N LYS A 110 -8.69 -13.89 -9.41
CA LYS A 110 -9.86 -14.77 -9.41
C LYS A 110 -10.79 -14.47 -8.25
N LEU A 111 -10.23 -14.12 -7.09
CA LEU A 111 -10.99 -13.84 -5.88
C LEU A 111 -11.53 -12.40 -5.85
N CYS A 112 -10.74 -11.44 -6.32
CA CYS A 112 -11.02 -10.01 -6.25
C CYS A 112 -11.65 -9.47 -7.53
N ILE A 113 -12.78 -10.07 -7.91
CA ILE A 113 -13.62 -9.58 -9.00
C ILE A 113 -14.70 -8.61 -8.49
N ALA A 114 -15.33 -7.88 -9.41
CA ALA A 114 -16.46 -7.01 -9.09
C ALA A 114 -17.59 -7.79 -8.38
N GLY A 115 -17.99 -7.32 -7.20
CA GLY A 115 -19.04 -7.93 -6.37
C GLY A 115 -18.58 -9.12 -5.52
N THR A 116 -17.27 -9.38 -5.44
CA THR A 116 -16.70 -10.38 -4.52
C THR A 116 -17.14 -10.14 -3.07
N LYS A 117 -17.30 -11.24 -2.32
CA LYS A 117 -17.50 -11.22 -0.87
C LYS A 117 -16.19 -11.38 -0.10
N VAL A 118 -15.10 -11.73 -0.79
CA VAL A 118 -13.79 -12.02 -0.18
C VAL A 118 -13.25 -10.79 0.54
N ARG A 119 -13.07 -10.93 1.86
CA ARG A 119 -12.47 -9.88 2.68
C ARG A 119 -11.00 -9.71 2.32
N GLY A 120 -10.55 -8.45 2.21
CA GLY A 120 -9.17 -8.10 1.85
C GLY A 120 -9.00 -7.70 0.38
N CYS A 121 -9.95 -8.03 -0.49
CA CYS A 121 -10.00 -7.45 -1.83
C CYS A 121 -10.27 -5.94 -1.77
N ASN A 122 -9.64 -5.18 -2.66
CA ASN A 122 -9.75 -3.71 -2.75
C ASN A 122 -9.38 -3.00 -1.44
N THR A 123 -8.33 -3.49 -0.76
CA THR A 123 -7.80 -2.85 0.47
C THR A 123 -6.37 -2.35 0.29
N PRO A 124 -6.07 -1.59 -0.80
CA PRO A 124 -4.73 -1.09 -1.05
C PRO A 124 -4.31 -0.08 0.02
N VAL A 125 -3.01 0.19 0.09
CA VAL A 125 -2.47 1.33 0.80
C VAL A 125 -3.05 2.63 0.21
N PRO A 126 -3.73 3.45 1.01
CA PRO A 126 -4.30 4.70 0.53
C PRO A 126 -3.24 5.60 -0.06
N GLY A 127 -3.51 6.15 -1.24
CA GLY A 127 -2.59 7.08 -1.86
C GLY A 127 -1.39 6.43 -2.57
N MET A 128 -1.36 5.09 -2.70
CA MET A 128 -0.22 4.36 -3.23
C MET A 128 0.24 4.91 -4.59
N ILE A 129 1.55 5.05 -4.76
CA ILE A 129 2.14 5.59 -5.99
C ILE A 129 2.40 4.42 -6.94
N PRO A 130 1.80 4.39 -8.15
CA PRO A 130 2.09 3.35 -9.12
C PRO A 130 3.59 3.31 -9.46
N SER A 131 4.17 2.12 -9.53
CA SER A 131 5.60 1.90 -9.67
C SER A 131 6.15 2.58 -10.91
N LYS A 132 5.39 2.60 -12.02
CA LYS A 132 5.76 3.34 -13.24
C LYS A 132 5.90 4.84 -12.99
N VAL A 133 4.96 5.43 -12.24
CA VAL A 133 5.00 6.87 -11.90
C VAL A 133 6.16 7.14 -10.96
N LEU A 134 6.31 6.33 -9.91
CA LEU A 134 7.37 6.41 -8.93
C LEU A 134 8.76 6.37 -9.58
N MET A 135 9.01 5.39 -10.45
CA MET A 135 10.26 5.23 -11.20
C MET A 135 10.54 6.43 -12.10
N ASN A 136 9.53 6.96 -12.78
CA ASN A 136 9.69 8.15 -13.63
C ASN A 136 10.05 9.40 -12.82
N ARG A 137 9.48 9.57 -11.61
CA ARG A 137 9.81 10.69 -10.72
C ARG A 137 11.24 10.61 -10.21
N VAL A 138 11.65 9.45 -9.72
CA VAL A 138 13.02 9.20 -9.27
C VAL A 138 14.02 9.43 -10.41
N LYS A 139 13.78 8.82 -11.58
CA LYS A 139 14.65 8.99 -12.75
C LYS A 139 14.76 10.47 -13.15
N GLY A 140 13.63 11.16 -13.27
CA GLY A 140 13.58 12.55 -13.71
C GLY A 140 14.39 13.48 -12.81
N TYR A 141 14.30 13.32 -11.50
CA TYR A 141 15.10 14.12 -10.56
C TYR A 141 16.58 13.72 -10.59
N CYS A 142 16.88 12.43 -10.58
CA CYS A 142 18.26 11.93 -10.55
C CYS A 142 19.08 12.26 -11.82
N GLN A 143 18.41 12.58 -12.92
CA GLN A 143 19.06 13.03 -14.15
C GLN A 143 19.46 14.52 -14.12
N VAL A 144 18.78 15.35 -13.34
CA VAL A 144 18.95 16.82 -13.36
C VAL A 144 19.60 17.38 -12.09
N ALA A 145 19.63 16.61 -10.99
CA ALA A 145 20.19 17.08 -9.72
C ALA A 145 21.73 17.07 -9.74
N ASP A 146 22.32 18.20 -9.38
CA ASP A 146 23.77 18.38 -9.19
C ASP A 146 24.04 19.21 -7.92
N PRO A 147 24.73 18.66 -6.89
CA PRO A 147 25.25 17.30 -6.82
C PRO A 147 24.13 16.25 -6.74
N LYS A 148 24.42 15.04 -7.24
CA LYS A 148 23.46 13.92 -7.18
C LYS A 148 23.15 13.56 -5.70
N PRO A 149 21.88 13.49 -5.30
CA PRO A 149 21.50 13.05 -3.97
C PRO A 149 21.87 11.58 -3.71
N SER A 150 22.01 11.21 -2.43
CA SER A 150 22.39 9.86 -1.97
C SER A 150 21.53 8.72 -2.55
N GLY A 151 20.23 8.94 -2.75
CA GLY A 151 19.33 7.96 -3.37
C GLY A 151 19.48 7.82 -4.88
N CYS A 152 20.12 8.79 -5.55
CA CYS A 152 20.32 8.76 -7.00
C CYS A 152 21.54 7.96 -7.44
N THR A 153 22.40 7.54 -6.52
CA THR A 153 23.61 6.76 -6.84
C THR A 153 23.28 5.39 -7.44
N THR A 154 22.24 4.73 -6.93
CA THR A 154 21.74 3.44 -7.44
C THR A 154 20.66 3.63 -8.50
N CYS A 155 19.78 4.62 -8.32
CA CYS A 155 18.62 4.83 -9.19
C CYS A 155 18.88 5.70 -10.44
N GLY A 156 19.97 6.46 -10.47
CA GLY A 156 20.24 7.46 -11.51
C GLY A 156 20.88 6.90 -12.80
N VAL A 157 21.41 5.68 -12.78
CA VAL A 157 22.09 5.08 -13.96
C VAL A 157 21.15 4.16 -14.73
N SER A 158 20.33 3.38 -14.02
CA SER A 158 19.34 2.49 -14.60
C SER A 158 18.14 2.39 -13.67
N THR A 159 16.95 2.55 -14.23
CA THR A 159 15.70 2.33 -13.50
C THR A 159 15.61 0.89 -12.97
N MET A 160 16.18 -0.09 -13.67
CA MET A 160 16.16 -1.48 -13.23
C MET A 160 17.03 -1.75 -11.99
N ASN A 161 17.99 -0.88 -11.69
CA ASN A 161 18.88 -1.02 -10.53
C ASN A 161 18.39 -0.25 -9.30
N CYS A 162 17.29 0.49 -9.43
CA CYS A 162 16.67 1.18 -8.32
C CYS A 162 15.83 0.18 -7.52
N LEU A 163 16.44 -0.49 -6.54
CA LEU A 163 15.74 -1.51 -5.75
C LEU A 163 14.65 -0.93 -4.85
N ASP A 164 14.83 0.31 -4.39
CA ASP A 164 13.90 1.00 -3.50
C ASP A 164 13.63 2.43 -3.97
N PRO A 165 12.83 2.58 -5.04
CA PRO A 165 12.45 3.88 -5.54
C PRO A 165 11.52 4.64 -4.59
N LEU A 166 10.74 3.94 -3.73
CA LEU A 166 9.81 4.59 -2.81
C LEU A 166 10.56 5.38 -1.73
N THR A 167 11.50 4.72 -1.05
CA THR A 167 12.38 5.38 -0.09
C THR A 167 13.20 6.47 -0.77
N THR A 168 13.74 6.20 -1.96
CA THR A 168 14.50 7.20 -2.73
C THR A 168 13.68 8.47 -2.98
N LEU A 169 12.44 8.35 -3.46
CA LEU A 169 11.56 9.51 -3.68
C LEU A 169 11.25 10.24 -2.37
N SER A 170 10.99 9.50 -1.28
CA SER A 170 10.74 10.08 0.04
C SER A 170 11.93 10.93 0.51
N GLU A 171 13.15 10.39 0.41
CA GLU A 171 14.36 11.09 0.80
C GLU A 171 14.64 12.33 -0.05
N MET A 172 14.39 12.24 -1.36
CA MET A 172 14.49 13.38 -2.28
C MET A 172 13.55 14.51 -1.86
N CYS A 173 12.29 14.18 -1.57
CA CYS A 173 11.30 15.16 -1.12
C CYS A 173 11.61 15.74 0.27
N ARG A 174 12.32 14.97 1.12
CA ARG A 174 12.87 15.46 2.39
C ARG A 174 14.00 16.47 2.23
N LYS A 175 14.83 16.30 1.20
CA LYS A 175 16.01 17.14 0.94
C LYS A 175 15.73 18.29 -0.05
N GLU A 176 14.49 18.78 -0.08
CA GLU A 176 14.09 19.94 -0.90
C GLU A 176 14.14 19.70 -2.42
N ALA A 177 13.83 18.49 -2.89
CA ALA A 177 13.50 18.31 -4.30
C ALA A 177 12.40 19.29 -4.73
N LYS A 178 12.49 19.77 -5.98
CA LYS A 178 11.50 20.69 -6.54
C LYS A 178 10.10 20.11 -6.38
N ALA A 179 9.13 20.97 -6.08
CA ALA A 179 7.76 20.57 -5.76
C ALA A 179 7.13 19.64 -6.84
N GLU A 180 7.49 19.83 -8.11
CA GLU A 180 7.02 19.03 -9.24
C GLU A 180 7.35 17.53 -9.12
N TYR A 181 8.49 17.17 -8.53
CA TYR A 181 8.87 15.76 -8.34
C TYR A 181 8.21 15.11 -7.12
N CYS A 182 7.63 15.92 -6.23
CA CYS A 182 7.09 15.47 -4.94
C CYS A 182 5.57 15.46 -4.89
N THR A 183 4.89 15.68 -6.02
CA THR A 183 3.42 15.77 -6.06
C THR A 183 2.76 14.48 -5.60
N GLU A 184 3.18 13.34 -6.14
CA GLU A 184 2.63 12.03 -5.81
C GLU A 184 2.98 11.62 -4.37
N MET A 185 4.21 11.90 -3.93
CA MET A 185 4.59 11.64 -2.54
C MET A 185 3.79 12.49 -1.56
N LYS A 186 3.51 13.76 -1.88
CA LYS A 186 2.62 14.60 -1.06
C LYS A 186 1.20 14.03 -0.97
N TRP A 187 0.67 13.52 -2.08
CA TRP A 187 -0.64 12.88 -2.10
C TRP A 187 -0.66 11.55 -1.33
N PHE A 188 0.35 10.70 -1.50
CA PHE A 188 0.55 9.50 -0.69
C PHE A 188 0.57 9.85 0.80
N CYS A 189 1.32 10.88 1.17
CA CYS A 189 1.42 11.33 2.55
C CYS A 189 0.12 11.91 3.11
N SER A 190 -0.65 12.69 2.32
CA SER A 190 -1.91 13.26 2.81
C SER A 190 -2.95 12.17 3.13
N ASN A 191 -2.96 11.08 2.37
CA ASN A 191 -3.84 9.93 2.59
C ASN A 191 -3.45 9.08 3.82
N ASN A 192 -2.23 9.23 4.34
CA ASN A 192 -1.73 8.43 5.46
C ASN A 192 -1.48 9.24 6.75
N THR A 193 -1.91 10.50 6.82
CA THR A 193 -1.69 11.40 7.97
C THR A 193 -2.31 10.94 9.29
N ARG A 194 -3.28 10.02 9.26
CA ARG A 194 -4.03 9.59 10.44
C ARG A 194 -3.24 8.63 11.33
N ASP A 195 -2.28 7.92 10.75
CA ASP A 195 -1.41 7.03 11.52
C ASP A 195 -0.17 7.80 11.97
N THR A 196 0.01 7.90 13.28
CA THR A 196 1.08 8.70 13.91
C THR A 196 2.10 7.84 14.65
N SER A 197 1.97 6.51 14.60
CA SER A 197 2.93 5.61 15.23
C SER A 197 4.32 5.77 14.61
N ASN A 198 5.37 5.48 15.37
CA ASN A 198 6.76 5.66 14.91
C ASN A 198 7.14 4.74 13.74
N ASP A 199 6.40 3.65 13.58
CA ASP A 199 6.50 2.62 12.56
C ASP A 199 5.36 2.68 11.54
N SER A 200 4.67 3.82 11.45
CA SER A 200 3.61 4.06 10.46
C SER A 200 4.19 4.42 9.09
N ILE A 201 3.40 4.20 8.03
CA ILE A 201 3.71 4.66 6.66
C ILE A 201 4.07 6.14 6.65
N PHE A 202 3.33 6.94 7.40
CA PHE A 202 3.57 8.37 7.46
C PHE A 202 4.93 8.70 8.10
N LYS A 203 5.33 8.03 9.17
CA LYS A 203 6.65 8.30 9.77
C LYS A 203 7.79 7.83 8.88
N VAL A 204 7.68 6.64 8.30
CA VAL A 204 8.70 6.05 7.43
C VAL A 204 8.92 6.91 6.18
N TYR A 205 7.85 7.24 5.44
CA TYR A 205 7.98 7.90 4.13
C TYR A 205 7.61 9.39 4.10
N CYS A 206 6.91 9.91 5.11
CA CYS A 206 6.30 11.25 5.05
C CYS A 206 6.83 12.24 6.08
N SER A 207 7.93 11.92 6.77
CA SER A 207 8.55 12.78 7.78
C SER A 207 8.88 14.21 7.29
N PHE A 208 8.99 14.42 5.97
CA PHE A 208 9.20 15.73 5.36
C PHE A 208 7.94 16.60 5.24
N ALA A 209 6.75 16.01 5.17
CA ALA A 209 5.50 16.72 4.89
C ALA A 209 5.17 17.76 5.98
N ASN A 210 5.57 17.49 7.23
CA ASN A 210 5.38 18.41 8.36
C ASN A 210 6.14 19.72 8.23
N ARG A 211 7.23 19.79 7.44
CA ARG A 211 8.02 21.02 7.29
C ARG A 211 7.33 22.08 6.41
N SER A 212 6.49 21.64 5.47
CA SER A 212 5.81 22.56 4.53
C SER A 212 4.71 23.39 5.19
N SER A 213 4.06 22.87 6.24
CA SER A 213 3.02 23.61 6.97
C SER A 213 3.61 24.74 7.81
N MET A 214 4.82 24.58 8.36
CA MET A 214 5.46 25.63 9.16
C MET A 214 5.94 26.82 8.33
N SER A 215 6.37 26.60 7.08
CA SER A 215 6.84 27.72 6.23
C SER A 215 5.69 28.66 5.86
N ASN A 216 4.50 28.12 5.55
CA ASN A 216 3.31 28.94 5.32
C ASN A 216 2.85 29.64 6.59
N LEU A 217 2.91 28.97 7.75
CA LEU A 217 2.59 29.61 9.03
C LEU A 217 3.51 30.81 9.30
N LEU A 218 4.82 30.67 9.04
CA LEU A 218 5.80 31.75 9.19
C LEU A 218 5.56 32.91 8.23
N ILE A 219 5.16 32.64 6.98
CA ILE A 219 4.76 33.71 6.03
C ILE A 219 3.52 34.44 6.55
N PHE A 220 2.52 33.72 7.05
CA PHE A 220 1.33 34.34 7.66
C PHE A 220 1.69 35.19 8.88
N PHE A 221 2.55 34.71 9.78
CA PHE A 221 3.01 35.49 10.92
C PHE A 221 3.85 36.71 10.51
N ALA A 222 4.72 36.59 9.50
CA ALA A 222 5.49 37.70 8.98
C ALA A 222 4.58 38.77 8.35
N LEU A 223 3.59 38.37 7.55
CA LEU A 223 2.61 39.28 6.98
C LEU A 223 1.77 39.97 8.07
N PHE A 224 1.35 39.22 9.10
CA PHE A 224 0.58 39.78 10.21
C PHE A 224 1.41 40.76 11.06
N ALA A 225 2.69 40.44 11.32
CA ALA A 225 3.61 41.33 12.02
C ALA A 225 3.84 42.64 11.25
N VAL A 226 4.03 42.57 9.92
CA VAL A 226 4.13 43.77 9.08
C VAL A 226 2.85 44.62 9.15
N LEU A 227 1.67 44.00 9.08
CA LEU A 227 0.40 44.71 9.21
C LEU A 227 0.21 45.37 10.59
N LEU A 228 0.67 44.74 11.66
CA LEU A 228 0.64 45.33 13.00
C LEU A 228 1.60 46.53 13.12
N SER A 229 2.80 46.44 12.55
CA SER A 229 3.76 47.56 12.57
C SER A 229 3.26 48.80 11.84
N PHE A 230 2.48 48.65 10.76
CA PHE A 230 1.88 49.80 10.07
C PHE A 230 0.77 50.48 10.89
N ARG A 231 0.10 49.74 11.78
CA ARG A 231 -0.99 50.29 12.59
C ARG A 231 -0.49 51.18 13.73
N GLU A 232 0.72 50.96 14.24
CA GLU A 232 1.29 51.81 15.30
C GLU A 232 1.81 53.16 14.78
N SER A 233 2.18 53.25 13.49
CA SER A 233 2.64 54.51 12.87
C SER A 233 1.54 55.55 12.61
N GLU A 234 0.25 55.22 12.76
CA GLU A 234 -0.86 56.16 12.58
C GLU A 234 -1.33 56.84 13.88
N PHE A 235 -0.77 56.48 15.05
CA PHE A 235 -1.25 56.93 16.36
C PHE A 235 -0.33 57.87 17.15
N THR A 236 0.65 58.48 16.51
CA THR A 236 1.42 59.61 17.08
C THR A 236 0.98 60.92 16.44
N CYS A 237 0.04 61.62 17.08
CA CYS A 237 -0.19 63.06 16.97
C CYS A 237 -0.03 63.69 18.36
#